data_AF-A0A917BIT8-F1
#
_entry.id   AF-A0A917BIT8-F1
#
_cell.length_a   1.000
_cell.length_b   1.000
_cell.length_c   1.000
_cell.angle_alpha   90.00
_cell.angle_beta   90.00
_cell.angle_gamma   90.00
#
_symmetry.space_group_name_H-M   'P 1'
#
loop_
_entity.id
_entity.type
_entity.pdbx_description
1 polymer ?
#
loop_
_entity_poly.entity_id
_entity_poly.type
_entity_poly.pdbx_seq_one_letter_code
_entity_poly.pdbx_strand_id
1 'polypeptide(L)'
;MRTFLTTATVAGLLVAGAASATADPQGDAFDLVCDNGQTYTVTTSGRGVFTPAHDLGSTTTLVPIWFGNDVATIELPDGTVEYLPFPGESAKGGGNVAAHSPREQVNCTYSDSFTLEVEEMGYPAGSHVTITGDVVGYVSGR
;
A
#
# COMPACT_ATOMS: atom_id res chain seq x y z
N MET A 1 -20.84 -37.92 -63.10
CA MET A 1 -19.94 -36.79 -62.75
C MET A 1 -20.20 -36.50 -61.27
N ARG A 2 -19.40 -37.08 -60.35
CA ARG A 2 -18.46 -36.38 -59.43
C ARG A 2 -19.16 -35.22 -58.67
N THR A 3 -19.33 -35.15 -57.35
CA THR A 3 -18.51 -35.58 -56.18
C THR A 3 -19.32 -35.45 -54.86
N PHE A 4 -18.82 -36.15 -53.82
CA PHE A 4 -19.21 -36.32 -52.41
C PHE A 4 -19.31 -35.08 -51.48
N LEU A 5 -20.03 -35.29 -50.33
CA LEU A 5 -19.81 -34.87 -48.91
C LEU A 5 -19.67 -33.34 -48.62
N THR A 6 -20.12 -32.75 -47.50
CA THR A 6 -19.92 -33.15 -46.10
C THR A 6 -20.72 -32.21 -45.17
N THR A 7 -21.33 -32.77 -44.12
CA THR A 7 -21.79 -32.06 -42.93
C THR A 7 -20.57 -31.73 -42.04
N ALA A 8 -20.43 -30.49 -41.57
CA ALA A 8 -19.53 -30.16 -40.45
C ALA A 8 -20.04 -28.92 -39.72
N THR A 9 -20.67 -29.16 -38.56
CA THR A 9 -20.96 -28.20 -37.50
C THR A 9 -19.64 -27.63 -36.96
N VAL A 10 -19.44 -26.31 -37.08
CA VAL A 10 -18.34 -25.64 -36.37
C VAL A 10 -18.87 -25.13 -35.04
N ALA A 11 -18.63 -25.92 -33.99
CA ALA A 11 -18.73 -25.51 -32.61
C ALA A 11 -17.36 -25.02 -32.13
N GLY A 12 -17.34 -23.87 -31.46
CA GLY A 12 -16.33 -23.48 -30.47
C GLY A 12 -14.99 -22.98 -31.00
N LEU A 13 -14.68 -21.71 -30.73
CA LEU A 13 -13.75 -21.36 -29.66
C LEU A 13 -13.82 -19.84 -29.43
N LEU A 14 -14.52 -19.43 -28.38
CA LEU A 14 -14.34 -18.11 -27.79
C LEU A 14 -12.94 -18.10 -27.18
N VAL A 15 -11.94 -17.69 -27.95
CA VAL A 15 -10.65 -17.29 -27.38
C VAL A 15 -10.88 -15.93 -26.74
N ALA A 16 -11.50 -15.95 -25.56
CA ALA A 16 -11.45 -14.84 -24.63
C ALA A 16 -9.98 -14.72 -24.20
N GLY A 17 -9.21 -13.96 -24.98
CA GLY A 17 -7.96 -13.40 -24.50
C GLY A 17 -8.33 -12.54 -23.31
N ALA A 18 -8.13 -13.06 -22.10
CA ALA A 18 -8.07 -12.23 -20.93
C ALA A 18 -6.88 -11.30 -21.14
N ALA A 19 -7.13 -10.13 -21.71
CA ALA A 19 -6.20 -9.03 -21.62
C ALA A 19 -5.94 -8.87 -20.13
N SER A 20 -4.71 -9.16 -19.69
CA SER A 20 -4.26 -8.84 -18.35
C SER A 20 -4.48 -7.35 -18.20
N ALA A 21 -5.50 -6.95 -17.45
CA ALA A 21 -5.70 -5.57 -17.11
C ALA A 21 -4.51 -5.17 -16.23
N THR A 22 -3.49 -4.58 -16.85
CA THR A 22 -2.39 -3.93 -16.14
C THR A 22 -2.96 -2.62 -15.60
N ALA A 23 -3.56 -2.70 -14.42
CA ALA A 23 -3.82 -1.50 -13.63
C ALA A 23 -2.45 -1.01 -13.17
N ASP A 24 -1.90 -0.02 -13.87
CA ASP A 24 -0.72 0.71 -13.43
C ASP A 24 -1.12 1.47 -12.17
N PRO A 25 -0.59 1.11 -10.99
CA PRO A 25 -0.98 1.76 -9.76
C PRO A 25 -0.51 3.20 -9.78
N GLN A 26 -1.45 4.13 -9.67
CA GLN A 26 -1.14 5.55 -9.50
C GLN A 26 -0.85 5.80 -8.02
N GLY A 27 0.42 5.92 -7.66
CA GLY A 27 0.91 6.24 -6.32
C GLY A 27 2.40 5.91 -6.16
N ASP A 28 3.06 6.54 -5.18
CA ASP A 28 4.41 6.16 -4.80
C ASP A 28 4.39 4.81 -4.08
N ALA A 29 5.34 3.96 -4.41
CA ALA A 29 5.48 2.64 -3.81
C ALA A 29 6.32 2.73 -2.53
N PHE A 30 5.87 2.07 -1.47
CA PHE A 30 6.58 1.99 -0.18
C PHE A 30 6.44 0.61 0.44
N ASP A 31 7.35 0.27 1.34
CA ASP A 31 7.37 -1.05 1.98
C ASP A 31 6.65 -1.03 3.34
N LEU A 32 5.88 -2.08 3.58
CA LEU A 32 5.29 -2.43 4.86
C LEU A 32 5.97 -3.67 5.40
N VAL A 33 6.64 -3.56 6.54
CA VAL A 33 7.27 -4.69 7.23
C VAL A 33 6.36 -5.14 8.36
N CYS A 34 5.82 -6.36 8.25
CA CYS A 34 4.80 -6.86 9.18
C CYS A 34 5.33 -7.93 10.14
N ASP A 35 4.71 -8.02 11.31
CA ASP A 35 5.04 -8.97 12.39
C ASP A 35 4.83 -10.46 12.04
N ASN A 36 4.08 -10.73 10.97
CA ASN A 36 3.93 -12.05 10.38
C ASN A 36 5.15 -12.50 9.54
N GLY A 37 6.23 -11.71 9.52
CA GLY A 37 7.48 -11.98 8.80
C GLY A 37 7.41 -11.70 7.30
N GLN A 38 6.35 -11.04 6.83
CA GLN A 38 6.19 -10.62 5.44
C GLN A 38 6.56 -9.15 5.27
N THR A 39 7.09 -8.83 4.09
CA THR A 39 7.25 -7.46 3.61
C THR A 39 6.37 -7.29 2.38
N TYR A 40 5.54 -6.25 2.38
CA TYR A 40 4.66 -5.92 1.27
C TYR A 40 5.12 -4.60 0.65
N THR A 41 5.50 -4.62 -0.63
CA THR A 41 5.70 -3.39 -1.40
C THR A 41 4.34 -2.95 -1.92
N VAL A 42 3.83 -1.84 -1.37
CA VAL A 42 2.45 -1.41 -1.60
C VAL A 42 2.37 -0.03 -2.24
N THR A 43 1.23 0.24 -2.83
CA THR A 43 0.81 1.55 -3.33
C THR A 43 -0.57 1.88 -2.77
N THR A 44 -0.86 3.16 -2.58
CA THR A 44 -2.22 3.62 -2.23
C THR A 44 -2.78 4.48 -3.35
N SER A 45 -4.03 4.25 -3.73
CA SER A 45 -4.69 4.96 -4.85
C SER A 45 -5.90 5.78 -4.41
N GLY A 46 -5.96 6.14 -3.12
CA GLY A 46 -7.11 6.80 -2.49
C GLY A 46 -6.69 8.00 -1.64
N ARG A 47 -7.65 8.89 -1.37
CA ARG A 47 -7.42 10.16 -0.63
C ARG A 47 -7.90 10.12 0.82
N GLY A 48 -8.31 8.94 1.31
CA GLY A 48 -8.81 8.77 2.68
C GLY A 48 -7.72 8.31 3.64
N VAL A 49 -7.85 8.64 4.93
CA VAL A 49 -6.89 8.22 5.97
C VAL A 49 -6.79 6.70 6.07
N PHE A 50 -7.89 5.96 5.90
CA PHE A 50 -7.91 4.49 5.91
C PHE A 50 -7.99 3.88 4.52
N THR A 51 -7.27 4.47 3.55
CA THR A 51 -7.18 3.94 2.19
C THR A 51 -6.48 2.58 2.19
N PRO A 52 -7.06 1.55 1.56
CA PRO A 52 -6.38 0.27 1.39
C PRO A 52 -5.11 0.40 0.55
N ALA A 53 -4.06 -0.29 0.94
CA ALA A 53 -2.80 -0.37 0.21
C ALA A 53 -2.76 -1.66 -0.63
N HIS A 54 -2.52 -1.53 -1.93
CA HIS A 54 -2.44 -2.65 -2.85
C HIS A 54 -1.01 -3.17 -2.90
N ASP A 55 -0.83 -4.46 -2.66
CA ASP A 55 0.46 -5.13 -2.83
C ASP A 55 0.81 -5.23 -4.32
N LEU A 56 1.99 -4.76 -4.71
CA LEU A 56 2.47 -4.82 -6.09
C LEU A 56 2.91 -6.22 -6.49
N GLY A 57 3.25 -7.07 -5.51
CA GLY A 57 3.68 -8.46 -5.74
C GLY A 57 2.54 -9.46 -5.88
N SER A 58 1.28 -9.07 -5.62
CA SER A 58 0.14 -9.99 -5.63
C SER A 58 -1.21 -9.29 -5.87
N THR A 59 -2.32 -10.03 -5.75
CA THR A 59 -3.68 -9.45 -5.77
C THR A 59 -4.16 -9.02 -4.37
N THR A 60 -3.26 -9.04 -3.40
CA THR A 60 -3.56 -8.79 -2.00
C THR A 60 -3.72 -7.30 -1.74
N THR A 61 -4.55 -6.96 -0.77
CA THR A 61 -4.70 -5.59 -0.28
C THR A 61 -4.58 -5.57 1.24
N LEU A 62 -3.75 -4.67 1.77
CA LEU A 62 -3.67 -4.37 3.19
C LEU A 62 -4.68 -3.27 3.52
N VAL A 63 -5.63 -3.57 4.40
CA VAL A 63 -6.64 -2.61 4.82
C VAL A 63 -6.28 -2.07 6.20
N PRO A 64 -5.89 -0.79 6.33
CA PRO A 64 -5.56 -0.21 7.62
C PRO A 64 -6.83 -0.02 8.47
N ILE A 65 -6.68 -0.27 9.77
CA ILE A 65 -7.73 -0.10 10.78
C ILE A 65 -7.27 0.75 11.96
N TRP A 66 -5.97 0.94 12.13
CA TRP A 66 -5.39 1.83 13.13
C TRP A 66 -4.01 2.33 12.67
N PHE A 67 -3.68 3.58 12.97
CA PHE A 67 -2.35 4.16 12.80
C PHE A 67 -1.81 4.56 14.17
N GLY A 68 -0.59 4.11 14.44
CA GLY A 68 0.14 4.36 15.65
C GLY A 68 1.05 5.56 15.56
N ASN A 69 1.90 5.70 16.57
CA ASN A 69 2.78 6.85 16.66
C ASN A 69 3.74 6.87 15.48
N ASP A 70 3.85 8.04 14.88
CA ASP A 70 4.82 8.28 13.83
C ASP A 70 6.00 9.05 14.41
N VAL A 71 7.18 8.88 13.84
CA VAL A 71 8.37 9.66 14.15
C VAL A 71 8.96 10.17 12.85
N ALA A 72 9.12 11.49 12.73
CA ALA A 72 9.99 12.05 11.71
C ALA A 72 11.41 12.17 12.27
N THR A 73 12.36 11.60 11.56
CA THR A 73 13.80 11.85 11.73
C THR A 73 14.21 12.85 10.67
N ILE A 74 14.76 13.99 11.07
CA ILE A 74 15.16 15.07 10.16
C ILE A 74 16.68 15.23 10.26
N GLU A 75 17.37 14.94 9.17
CA GLU A 75 18.81 15.19 9.01
C GLU A 75 19.01 16.51 8.27
N LEU A 76 19.59 17.48 8.96
CA LEU A 76 19.91 18.81 8.43
C LEU A 76 21.16 18.76 7.54
N PRO A 77 21.34 19.73 6.62
CA PRO A 77 22.53 19.80 5.76
C PRO A 77 23.87 19.89 6.51
N ASP A 78 23.86 20.32 7.77
CA ASP A 78 25.05 20.39 8.63
C ASP A 78 25.34 19.08 9.38
N GLY A 79 24.51 18.05 9.17
CA GLY A 79 24.61 16.73 9.81
C GLY A 79 23.90 16.63 11.16
N THR A 80 23.22 17.69 11.62
CA THR A 80 22.40 17.64 12.83
C THR A 80 21.16 16.77 12.59
N VAL A 81 20.82 15.90 13.54
CA VAL A 81 19.64 15.03 13.47
C VAL A 81 18.63 15.40 14.55
N GLU A 82 17.39 15.65 14.14
CA GLU A 82 16.27 15.92 15.02
C GLU A 82 15.21 14.81 14.93
N TYR A 83 14.50 14.57 16.03
CA TYR A 83 13.42 13.59 16.12
C TYR A 83 12.13 14.28 16.55
N LEU A 84 11.11 14.18 15.71
CA LEU A 84 9.78 14.73 15.97
C LEU A 84 8.78 13.59 16.14
N PRO A 85 8.34 13.30 17.37
CA PRO A 85 7.27 12.33 17.59
C PRO A 85 5.91 12.95 17.25
N PHE A 86 5.08 12.20 16.55
CA PHE A 86 3.68 12.51 16.30
C PHE A 86 2.80 11.46 17.00
N PRO A 87 1.94 11.86 17.94
CA PRO A 87 1.02 10.93 18.58
C PRO A 87 0.05 10.39 17.53
N GLY A 88 0.02 9.07 17.36
CA GLY A 88 -0.87 8.41 16.42
C GLY A 88 -2.06 7.83 17.12
N GLU A 89 -3.25 8.35 16.82
CA GLU A 89 -4.48 7.87 17.43
C GLU A 89 -5.65 7.84 16.45
N SER A 90 -5.37 7.51 15.18
CA SER A 90 -6.43 7.32 14.20
C SER A 90 -6.89 5.87 14.19
N ALA A 91 -7.92 5.56 14.98
CA ALA A 91 -8.61 4.27 14.96
C ALA A 91 -9.85 4.32 14.05
N LYS A 92 -9.95 3.40 13.09
CA LYS A 92 -11.10 3.32 12.18
C LYS A 92 -12.38 3.03 12.96
N GLY A 93 -13.38 3.90 12.80
CA GLY A 93 -14.63 3.79 13.53
C GLY A 93 -14.47 3.91 15.06
N GLY A 94 -13.46 4.65 15.53
CA GLY A 94 -13.18 4.81 16.96
C GLY A 94 -12.73 3.52 17.65
N GLY A 95 -12.09 2.60 16.90
CA GLY A 95 -11.62 1.31 17.41
C GLY A 95 -12.63 0.17 17.31
N ASN A 96 -13.89 0.46 16.96
CA ASN A 96 -14.91 -0.58 16.81
C ASN A 96 -14.56 -1.60 15.73
N VAL A 97 -13.88 -1.18 14.66
CA VAL A 97 -13.43 -2.09 13.60
C VAL A 97 -12.42 -3.08 14.14
N ALA A 98 -11.41 -2.63 14.89
CA ALA A 98 -10.42 -3.51 15.50
C ALA A 98 -11.06 -4.46 16.53
N ALA A 99 -11.98 -3.96 17.36
CA ALA A 99 -12.60 -4.75 18.42
C ALA A 99 -13.56 -5.86 17.92
N HIS A 100 -14.17 -5.68 16.74
CA HIS A 100 -15.21 -6.59 16.23
C HIS A 100 -14.85 -7.28 14.92
N SER A 101 -13.67 -6.99 14.35
CA SER A 101 -13.23 -7.67 13.13
C SER A 101 -12.90 -9.14 13.43
N PRO A 102 -13.50 -10.11 12.73
CA PRO A 102 -13.12 -11.51 12.85
C PRO A 102 -11.84 -11.84 12.06
N ARG A 103 -11.28 -10.87 11.33
CA ARG A 103 -10.08 -11.05 10.50
C ARG A 103 -8.83 -10.96 11.38
N GLU A 104 -7.87 -11.81 11.07
CA GLU A 104 -6.52 -11.74 11.64
C GLU A 104 -5.91 -10.37 11.36
N GLN A 105 -5.47 -9.72 12.42
CA GLN A 105 -4.84 -8.41 12.36
C GLN A 105 -3.33 -8.60 12.26
N VAL A 106 -2.68 -7.76 11.46
CA VAL A 106 -1.23 -7.70 11.31
C VAL A 106 -0.76 -6.32 11.74
N ASN A 107 0.35 -6.29 12.48
CA ASN A 107 1.02 -5.05 12.82
C ASN A 107 2.16 -4.85 11.84
N CYS A 108 2.19 -3.70 11.18
CA CYS A 108 3.22 -3.38 10.21
C CYS A 108 3.83 -2.02 10.53
N THR A 109 5.09 -1.86 10.16
CA THR A 109 5.78 -0.57 10.17
C THR A 109 5.99 -0.12 8.73
N TYR A 110 5.79 1.17 8.48
CA TYR A 110 6.09 1.82 7.21
C TYR A 110 7.24 2.82 7.40
N SER A 111 7.99 3.05 6.33
CA SER A 111 8.98 4.12 6.28
C SER A 111 8.90 4.82 4.93
N ASP A 112 8.92 6.14 4.96
CA ASP A 112 9.00 6.98 3.77
C ASP A 112 10.00 8.10 3.99
N SER A 113 10.63 8.57 2.92
CA SER A 113 11.67 9.59 3.01
C SER A 113 11.66 10.55 1.83
N PHE A 114 11.90 11.82 2.11
CA PHE A 114 11.99 12.87 1.11
C PHE A 114 13.03 13.91 1.51
N THR A 115 13.48 14.70 0.52
CA THR A 115 14.37 15.84 0.76
C THR A 115 13.60 17.13 0.53
N LEU A 116 13.74 18.09 1.44
CA LEU A 116 13.14 19.40 1.28
C LEU A 116 13.81 20.17 0.13
N GLU A 117 13.04 20.55 -0.89
CA GLU A 117 13.55 21.39 -1.99
C GLU A 117 13.62 22.88 -1.63
N VAL A 118 12.82 23.29 -0.65
CA VAL A 118 12.72 24.66 -0.13
C VAL A 118 12.71 24.64 1.40
N GLU A 119 12.89 25.80 2.03
CA GLU A 119 12.69 25.90 3.48
C GLU A 119 11.22 25.62 3.83
N GLU A 120 10.98 24.67 4.74
CA GLU A 120 9.65 24.27 5.15
C GLU A 120 9.61 24.03 6.66
N MET A 121 8.61 24.58 7.35
CA MET A 121 8.42 24.43 8.81
C MET A 121 9.64 24.83 9.66
N GLY A 122 10.53 25.69 9.14
CA GLY A 122 11.77 26.12 9.81
C GLY A 122 12.97 25.22 9.52
N TYR A 123 12.82 24.17 8.71
CA TYR A 123 13.90 23.33 8.24
C TYR A 123 14.39 23.83 6.87
N PRO A 124 15.71 24.00 6.65
CA PRO A 124 16.26 24.49 5.41
C PRO A 124 16.11 23.48 4.26
N ALA A 125 16.17 23.99 3.02
CA ALA A 125 16.31 23.16 1.83
C ALA A 125 17.55 22.24 1.94
N GLY A 126 17.41 21.01 1.44
CA GLY A 126 18.42 19.96 1.56
C GLY A 126 18.31 19.13 2.84
N SER A 127 17.40 19.45 3.77
CA SER A 127 17.13 18.57 4.91
C SER A 127 16.47 17.28 4.42
N HIS A 128 16.97 16.14 4.89
CA HIS A 128 16.43 14.83 4.59
C HIS A 128 15.48 14.39 5.71
N VAL A 129 14.23 14.15 5.36
CA VAL A 129 13.16 13.77 6.30
C VAL A 129 12.85 12.29 6.08
N THR A 130 12.84 11.52 7.16
CA THR A 130 12.39 10.12 7.16
C THR A 130 11.26 9.98 8.17
N ILE A 131 10.09 9.58 7.70
CA ILE A 131 8.92 9.30 8.53
C ILE A 131 8.85 7.79 8.72
N THR A 132 8.74 7.35 9.96
CA THR A 132 8.49 5.95 10.32
C THR A 132 7.25 5.88 11.20
N GLY A 133 6.39 4.91 10.96
CA GLY A 133 5.15 4.78 11.71
C GLY A 133 4.62 3.37 11.75
N ASP A 134 3.71 3.14 12.70
CA ASP A 134 3.04 1.86 12.89
C ASP A 134 1.63 1.88 12.29
N VAL A 135 1.24 0.76 11.69
CA VAL A 135 -0.11 0.55 11.17
C VAL A 135 -0.59 -0.83 11.57
N VAL A 136 -1.82 -0.91 12.09
CA VAL A 136 -2.53 -2.17 12.24
C VAL A 136 -3.53 -2.30 11.13
N GLY A 137 -3.53 -3.45 10.48
CA GLY A 137 -4.40 -3.75 9.36
C GLY A 137 -4.84 -5.20 9.35
N TYR A 138 -5.51 -5.58 8.27
CA TYR A 138 -5.67 -6.97 7.90
C TYR A 138 -5.43 -7.15 6.41
N VAL A 139 -5.05 -8.36 6.06
CA VAL A 139 -4.79 -8.77 4.68
C VAL A 139 -6.10 -9.27 4.05
N SER A 140 -6.40 -8.83 2.83
CA SER A 140 -7.59 -9.23 2.07
C SER A 140 -7.20 -9.65 0.65
N GLY A 141 -7.93 -10.62 0.06
CA GLY A 141 -7.69 -11.05 -1.33
C GLY A 141 -6.77 -12.27 -1.51
N ARG A 142 -6.75 -13.18 -0.53
CA ARG A 142 -6.14 -14.52 -0.65
C ARG A 142 -7.01 -15.47 -1.47
#